data_AF-A0A4Q3XI14-F1
#
_entry.id   AF-A0A4Q3XI14-F1
#
_cell.length_a   1.000
_cell.length_b   1.000
_cell.length_c   1.000
_cell.angle_alpha   90.00
_cell.angle_beta   90.00
_cell.angle_gamma   90.00
#
_symmetry.space_group_name_H-M   'P 1'
#
loop_
_entity.id
_entity.type
_entity.pdbx_description
1 polymer ?
#
loop_
_entity_poly.entity_id
_entity_poly.type
_entity_poly.pdbx_seq_one_letter_code
_entity_poly.pdbx_strand_id
1 'polypeptide(L)'
;MVHARLDHVVIAVADLDEACERWGVAGLPAEPGGRHPAGTVNALVRGPGDAYVELISAPGSESNPWVNRVRDSGGGFLSWAIAVDDIHAAHSAIVEAGFTPQRIVDGSRRTPEGDEIGWLMCDLGPGPFDPDLPFLIQWTSPMIPGPQDGPVLDHLSVTPKDPDRLAELLTALGFVGDVTWPRRVFRAPGASAAGIVIQPLGGPVLADGAWAVACVADSDEPSTVPATLTLRVPVERSSNLELDGVGLSVFGDRRRFAGAALLPIVEVVTESLRGGLTGWPSPRLDGSPPTESEYSRVSRPGRHALVGIRAEAWVAVLVEAGYATSADVDSSAALPDSRVALSRATRLTPSEPGGQPLTIGWGGADVPGSVLVIAVGKPPVILDVLPDCACDACDSGSADLIEAIDAAFLLVVSGGVYQVEHAPTRTVVTRTLDGWSAEGDLDSGRIERLLGDTEMGRVTDGVLRGAAWL
;
A
#
# COMPACT_ATOMS: atom_id res chain seq x y z
N MET A 1 1.11 -24.99 -4.53
CA MET A 1 1.54 -23.66 -4.98
C MET A 1 2.36 -23.09 -3.84
N VAL A 2 3.53 -22.51 -4.11
CA VAL A 2 4.35 -21.89 -3.07
C VAL A 2 3.68 -20.58 -2.66
N HIS A 3 3.47 -20.38 -1.36
CA HIS A 3 3.03 -19.09 -0.83
C HIS A 3 4.29 -18.32 -0.42
N ALA A 4 4.56 -17.24 -1.14
CA ALA A 4 5.75 -16.42 -0.98
C ALA A 4 5.40 -14.93 -0.90
N ARG A 5 6.18 -14.17 -0.13
CA ARG A 5 6.08 -12.69 -0.04
C ARG A 5 7.44 -12.07 0.24
N LEU A 6 7.61 -10.78 -0.08
CA LEU A 6 8.77 -10.02 0.38
C LEU A 6 8.76 -9.97 1.92
N ASP A 7 9.90 -10.30 2.55
CA ASP A 7 10.02 -10.32 4.01
C ASP A 7 10.86 -9.16 4.53
N HIS A 8 12.08 -8.97 4.01
CA HIS A 8 12.87 -7.80 4.37
C HIS A 8 13.96 -7.46 3.38
N VAL A 9 14.47 -6.24 3.49
CA VAL A 9 15.65 -5.75 2.79
C VAL A 9 16.80 -5.61 3.78
N VAL A 10 17.99 -6.08 3.41
CA VAL A 10 19.19 -6.06 4.26
C VAL A 10 20.11 -4.93 3.79
N ILE A 11 20.40 -3.99 4.68
CA ILE A 11 21.31 -2.86 4.46
C ILE A 11 22.48 -3.00 5.41
N ALA A 12 23.68 -3.14 4.87
CA ALA A 12 24.90 -3.13 5.65
C ALA A 12 25.21 -1.69 6.11
N VAL A 13 25.55 -1.54 7.39
CA VAL A 13 25.95 -0.27 7.98
C VAL A 13 27.25 -0.45 8.76
N ALA A 14 28.09 0.59 8.75
CA ALA A 14 29.38 0.53 9.44
C ALA A 14 29.21 0.44 10.97
N ASP A 15 28.40 1.35 11.52
CA ASP A 15 28.04 1.40 12.94
C ASP A 15 26.51 1.39 13.07
N LEU A 16 25.99 0.51 13.93
CA LEU A 16 24.55 0.30 14.05
C LEU A 16 23.87 1.43 14.81
N ASP A 17 24.51 1.99 15.84
CA ASP A 17 23.93 3.04 16.68
C ASP A 17 23.86 4.35 15.88
N GLU A 18 24.93 4.70 15.16
CA GLU A 18 24.95 5.87 14.27
C GLU A 18 23.91 5.74 13.14
N ALA A 19 23.71 4.54 12.60
CA ALA A 19 22.69 4.29 11.60
C ALA A 19 21.28 4.45 12.18
N CYS A 20 21.02 3.93 13.39
CA CYS A 20 19.72 4.09 14.04
C CYS A 20 19.38 5.57 14.27
N GLU A 21 20.34 6.38 14.71
CA GLU A 21 20.15 7.83 14.88
C GLU A 21 19.84 8.50 13.53
N ARG A 22 20.63 8.20 12.49
CA ARG A 22 20.46 8.77 11.15
C ARG A 22 19.10 8.46 10.55
N TRP A 23 18.66 7.21 10.63
CA TRP A 23 17.35 6.77 10.15
C TRP A 23 16.21 7.36 10.99
N GLY A 24 16.38 7.45 12.31
CA GLY A 24 15.42 8.12 13.19
C GLY A 24 15.19 9.59 12.86
N VAL A 25 16.26 10.35 12.56
CA VAL A 25 16.17 11.75 12.11
C VAL A 25 15.40 11.88 10.79
N ALA A 26 15.46 10.86 9.91
CA ALA A 26 14.70 10.81 8.67
C ALA A 26 13.23 10.40 8.85
N GLY A 27 12.76 10.18 10.09
CA GLY A 27 11.40 9.73 10.36
C GLY A 27 11.19 8.22 10.16
N LEU A 28 12.28 7.45 10.13
CA LEU A 28 12.28 6.00 9.93
C LEU A 28 12.95 5.33 11.14
N PRO A 29 12.31 5.33 12.32
CA PRO A 29 12.93 4.81 13.53
C PRO A 29 13.34 3.35 13.36
N ALA A 30 14.61 3.07 13.66
CA ALA A 30 15.17 1.72 13.71
C ALA A 30 15.28 1.27 15.17
N GLU A 31 14.71 0.12 15.49
CA GLU A 31 14.76 -0.45 16.83
C GLU A 31 15.78 -1.60 16.88
N PRO A 32 16.55 -1.76 17.98
CA PRO A 32 17.48 -2.88 18.11
C PRO A 32 16.78 -4.23 17.89
N GLY A 33 17.21 -4.95 16.87
CA GLY A 33 16.66 -6.26 16.54
C GLY A 33 17.28 -7.32 17.43
N GLY A 34 18.61 -7.44 17.44
CA GLY A 34 19.29 -8.43 18.24
C GLY A 34 20.67 -8.80 17.74
N ARG A 35 21.22 -9.87 18.34
CA ARG A 35 22.54 -10.41 18.01
C ARG A 35 22.41 -11.80 17.43
N HIS A 36 23.01 -12.01 16.27
CA HIS A 36 23.16 -13.31 15.64
C HIS A 36 24.31 -14.08 16.30
N PRO A 37 24.18 -15.41 16.52
CA PRO A 37 25.28 -16.24 16.99
C PRO A 37 26.50 -16.19 16.06
N ALA A 38 26.30 -15.90 14.78
CA ALA A 38 27.35 -15.75 13.78
C ALA A 38 28.24 -14.52 14.00
N GLY A 39 27.81 -13.52 14.79
CA GLY A 39 28.63 -12.35 15.15
C GLY A 39 28.10 -10.99 14.67
N THR A 40 27.08 -10.97 13.80
CA THR A 40 26.41 -9.74 13.37
C THR A 40 25.37 -9.26 14.40
N VAL A 41 25.07 -7.97 14.37
CA VAL A 41 23.98 -7.33 15.11
C VAL A 41 23.09 -6.58 14.14
N ASN A 42 21.81 -6.44 14.46
CA ASN A 42 20.86 -5.74 13.60
C ASN A 42 19.93 -4.78 14.35
N ALA A 43 19.33 -3.87 13.59
CA ALA A 43 18.22 -3.01 13.95
C ALA A 43 17.17 -3.04 12.85
N LEU A 44 15.90 -2.86 13.22
CA LEU A 44 14.76 -3.07 12.34
C LEU A 44 13.97 -1.77 12.18
N VAL A 45 13.77 -1.35 10.93
CA VAL A 45 12.80 -0.29 10.57
C VAL A 45 11.54 -0.99 10.09
N ARG A 46 10.47 -0.90 10.88
CA ARG A 46 9.27 -1.71 10.68
C ARG A 46 8.00 -1.03 11.19
N GLY A 47 6.87 -1.53 10.71
CA GLY A 47 5.54 -1.09 11.08
C GLY A 47 4.56 -2.27 11.17
N PRO A 48 3.25 -2.03 10.96
CA PRO A 48 2.24 -3.09 11.01
C PRO A 48 2.27 -4.03 9.79
N GLY A 49 3.04 -3.71 8.75
CA GLY A 49 3.20 -4.55 7.57
C GLY A 49 4.11 -5.76 7.81
N ASP A 50 3.99 -6.76 6.93
CA ASP A 50 4.78 -7.98 7.01
C ASP A 50 6.26 -7.77 6.63
N ALA A 51 6.52 -6.80 5.75
CA ALA A 51 7.85 -6.53 5.22
C ALA A 51 8.56 -5.38 5.96
N TYR A 52 9.87 -5.52 6.20
CA TYR A 52 10.66 -4.54 6.96
C TYR A 52 12.05 -4.28 6.36
N VAL A 53 12.79 -3.32 6.91
CA VAL A 53 14.20 -3.07 6.58
C VAL A 53 15.08 -3.49 7.75
N GLU A 54 16.10 -4.30 7.48
CA GLU A 54 17.12 -4.72 8.43
C GLU A 54 18.40 -3.92 8.20
N LEU A 55 18.80 -3.12 9.19
CA LEU A 55 20.13 -2.54 9.26
C LEU A 55 21.04 -3.56 9.95
N ILE A 56 22.14 -3.96 9.32
CA ILE A 56 23.05 -4.99 9.84
C ILE A 56 24.49 -4.50 9.91
N SER A 57 25.18 -4.82 11.01
CA SER A 57 26.60 -4.54 11.20
C SER A 57 27.34 -5.76 11.77
N ALA A 58 28.66 -5.79 11.56
CA ALA A 58 29.57 -6.82 12.03
C ALA A 58 30.67 -6.22 12.93
N PRO A 59 30.34 -5.75 14.16
CA PRO A 59 31.27 -5.02 15.01
C PRO A 59 32.36 -5.89 15.63
N GLY A 60 32.16 -7.21 15.68
CA GLY A 60 33.10 -8.16 16.25
C GLY A 60 34.21 -8.61 15.29
N SER A 61 35.16 -9.38 15.83
CA SER A 61 36.31 -9.93 15.08
C SER A 61 36.07 -11.33 14.51
N GLU A 62 34.87 -11.88 14.70
CA GLU A 62 34.49 -13.17 14.16
C GLU A 62 34.65 -13.18 12.63
N SER A 63 34.95 -14.36 12.09
CA SER A 63 35.11 -14.55 10.65
C SER A 63 34.37 -15.79 10.20
N ASN A 64 33.37 -15.56 9.36
CA ASN A 64 32.63 -16.56 8.61
C ASN A 64 32.12 -15.90 7.32
N PRO A 65 31.61 -16.67 6.34
CA PRO A 65 31.20 -16.11 5.05
C PRO A 65 30.20 -14.95 5.16
N TRP A 66 29.19 -15.03 6.03
CA TRP A 66 28.19 -13.97 6.21
C TRP A 66 28.76 -12.73 6.89
N VAL A 67 29.52 -12.89 7.98
CA VAL A 67 30.17 -11.77 8.68
C VAL A 67 31.16 -11.05 7.78
N ASN A 68 31.97 -11.80 7.03
CA ASN A 68 32.92 -11.21 6.09
C ASN A 68 32.15 -10.48 4.98
N ARG A 69 31.05 -11.05 4.47
CA ARG A 69 30.21 -10.37 3.46
C ARG A 69 29.65 -9.03 3.94
N VAL A 70 29.13 -8.98 5.17
CA VAL A 70 28.64 -7.72 5.79
C VAL A 70 29.78 -6.71 5.96
N ARG A 71 30.96 -7.16 6.37
CA ARG A 71 32.13 -6.29 6.57
C ARG A 71 32.70 -5.77 5.24
N ASP A 72 32.80 -6.65 4.25
CA ASP A 72 33.45 -6.39 2.95
C ASP A 72 32.54 -5.62 1.99
N SER A 73 31.23 -5.49 2.27
CA SER A 73 30.33 -4.65 1.47
C SER A 73 30.68 -3.17 1.53
N GLY A 74 31.29 -2.72 2.64
CA GLY A 74 31.58 -1.30 2.88
C GLY A 74 30.34 -0.45 3.19
N GLY A 75 29.20 -1.09 3.46
CA GLY A 75 27.89 -0.45 3.61
C GLY A 75 27.02 -0.58 2.35
N GLY A 76 25.76 -0.17 2.41
CA GLY A 76 24.86 -0.24 1.26
C GLY A 76 23.87 -1.39 1.28
N PHE A 77 23.04 -1.43 0.24
CA PHE A 77 22.19 -2.59 -0.07
C PHE A 77 23.03 -3.87 -0.14
N LEU A 78 22.68 -4.86 0.66
CA LEU A 78 23.40 -6.12 0.75
C LEU A 78 22.67 -7.24 0.00
N SER A 79 21.39 -7.46 0.34
CA SER A 79 20.48 -8.44 -0.28
C SER A 79 19.05 -8.24 0.28
N TRP A 80 18.15 -9.17 0.00
CA TRP A 80 16.75 -9.15 0.45
C TRP A 80 16.17 -10.56 0.53
N ALA A 81 15.11 -10.70 1.32
CA ALA A 81 14.54 -11.99 1.71
C ALA A 81 13.12 -12.19 1.17
N ILE A 82 12.83 -13.42 0.75
CA ILE A 82 11.48 -13.88 0.42
C ILE A 82 11.04 -14.86 1.50
N ALA A 83 9.98 -14.51 2.24
CA ALA A 83 9.36 -15.41 3.19
C ALA A 83 8.51 -16.46 2.47
N VAL A 84 8.64 -17.71 2.93
CA VAL A 84 7.87 -18.86 2.44
C VAL A 84 7.34 -19.68 3.61
N ASP A 85 6.17 -20.29 3.42
CA ASP A 85 5.56 -21.15 4.44
C ASP A 85 6.26 -22.53 4.53
N ASP A 86 6.78 -23.03 3.40
CA ASP A 86 7.54 -24.27 3.29
C ASP A 86 8.79 -24.06 2.40
N ILE A 87 9.94 -23.91 3.05
CA ILE A 87 11.24 -23.67 2.41
C ILE A 87 11.72 -24.87 1.59
N HIS A 88 11.31 -26.09 1.94
CA HIS A 88 11.69 -27.28 1.19
C HIS A 88 10.92 -27.33 -0.14
N ALA A 89 9.63 -27.03 -0.11
CA ALA A 89 8.81 -26.93 -1.32
C ALA A 89 9.30 -25.79 -2.23
N ALA A 90 9.62 -24.62 -1.66
CA ALA A 90 10.18 -23.49 -2.40
C ALA A 90 11.54 -23.81 -3.03
N HIS A 91 12.45 -24.45 -2.27
CA HIS A 91 13.74 -24.91 -2.76
C HIS A 91 13.59 -25.88 -3.95
N SER A 92 12.70 -26.87 -3.85
CA SER A 92 12.41 -27.79 -4.96
C SER A 92 11.90 -27.06 -6.21
N ALA A 93 10.95 -26.14 -6.06
CA ALA A 93 10.42 -25.36 -7.18
C ALA A 93 11.50 -24.52 -7.89
N ILE A 94 12.42 -23.94 -7.12
CA ILE A 94 13.56 -23.17 -7.66
C ILE A 94 14.55 -24.06 -8.41
N VAL A 95 14.85 -25.26 -7.89
CA VAL A 95 15.69 -26.25 -8.60
C VAL A 95 15.04 -26.68 -9.91
N GLU A 96 13.73 -26.94 -9.92
CA GLU A 96 12.97 -27.28 -11.12
C GLU A 96 12.97 -26.13 -12.15
N ALA A 97 13.00 -24.88 -11.71
CA ALA A 97 13.17 -23.69 -12.55
C ALA A 97 14.64 -23.46 -13.03
N GLY A 98 15.54 -24.42 -12.75
CA GLY A 98 16.91 -24.45 -13.26
C GLY A 98 17.91 -23.62 -12.46
N PHE A 99 17.58 -23.19 -11.25
CA PHE A 99 18.51 -22.50 -10.35
C PHE A 99 19.28 -23.51 -9.49
N THR A 100 20.39 -23.06 -8.91
CA THR A 100 21.25 -23.84 -8.00
C THR A 100 21.28 -23.19 -6.62
N PRO A 101 20.19 -23.27 -5.83
CA PRO A 101 20.15 -22.70 -4.47
C PRO A 101 21.17 -23.38 -3.55
N GLN A 102 21.63 -22.65 -2.53
CA GLN A 102 22.50 -23.16 -1.49
C GLN A 102 21.76 -24.10 -0.55
N ARG A 103 22.51 -24.78 0.33
CA ARG A 103 21.94 -25.59 1.40
C ARG A 103 21.02 -24.76 2.30
N ILE A 104 19.89 -25.33 2.70
CA ILE A 104 19.05 -24.81 3.78
C ILE A 104 19.79 -24.93 5.11
N VAL A 105 19.93 -23.83 5.83
CA VAL A 105 20.62 -23.72 7.12
C VAL A 105 19.73 -23.07 8.19
N ASP A 106 20.00 -23.39 9.45
CA ASP A 106 19.33 -22.76 10.59
C ASP A 106 19.90 -21.36 10.86
N GLY A 107 19.00 -20.40 11.04
CA GLY A 107 19.29 -19.04 11.47
C GLY A 107 18.62 -18.74 12.80
N SER A 108 19.26 -17.87 13.60
CA SER A 108 18.66 -17.38 14.84
C SER A 108 19.27 -16.04 15.26
N ARG A 109 18.51 -15.29 16.06
CA ARG A 109 19.02 -14.13 16.80
C ARG A 109 18.45 -14.10 18.21
N ARG A 110 19.20 -13.48 19.12
CA ARG A 110 18.71 -13.15 20.47
C ARG A 110 18.30 -11.69 20.52
N THR A 111 17.06 -11.42 20.94
CA THR A 111 16.54 -10.05 21.10
C THR A 111 17.21 -9.33 22.29
N PRO A 112 17.09 -7.99 22.40
CA PRO A 112 17.53 -7.25 23.58
C PRO A 112 16.93 -7.76 24.89
N GLU A 113 15.70 -8.28 24.85
CA GLU A 113 14.98 -8.86 25.99
C GLU A 113 15.45 -10.27 26.36
N GLY A 114 16.25 -10.90 25.49
CA GLY A 114 16.85 -12.22 25.71
C GLY A 114 16.13 -13.38 25.01
N ASP A 115 14.99 -13.12 24.38
CA ASP A 115 14.22 -14.11 23.61
C ASP A 115 15.00 -14.57 22.38
N GLU A 116 14.80 -15.83 22.00
CA GLU A 116 15.42 -16.41 20.81
C GLU A 116 14.39 -16.53 19.69
N ILE A 117 14.74 -15.95 18.54
CA ILE A 117 13.92 -16.01 17.32
C ILE A 117 14.67 -16.87 16.31
N GLY A 118 14.03 -17.93 15.82
CA GLY A 118 14.59 -18.87 14.87
C GLY A 118 13.93 -18.83 13.49
N TRP A 119 14.70 -19.23 12.47
CA TRP A 119 14.25 -19.41 11.09
C TRP A 119 15.12 -20.42 10.35
N LEU A 120 14.64 -20.87 9.19
CA LEU A 120 15.44 -21.53 8.17
C LEU A 120 15.78 -20.51 7.07
N MET A 121 16.96 -20.60 6.49
CA MET A 121 17.35 -19.75 5.35
C MET A 121 18.06 -20.52 4.25
N CYS A 122 17.95 -20.02 3.02
CA CYS A 122 18.59 -20.59 1.83
C CYS A 122 18.96 -19.47 0.84
N ASP A 123 20.25 -19.20 0.69
CA ASP A 123 20.76 -18.27 -0.33
C ASP A 123 20.49 -18.83 -1.73
N LEU A 124 19.95 -18.03 -2.64
CA LEU A 124 19.69 -18.45 -4.03
C LEU A 124 20.84 -18.11 -4.97
N GLY A 125 21.71 -17.18 -4.55
CA GLY A 125 22.95 -16.84 -5.24
C GLY A 125 24.11 -17.80 -4.94
N PRO A 126 25.27 -17.58 -5.60
CA PRO A 126 26.47 -18.38 -5.41
C PRO A 126 27.14 -18.19 -4.04
N GLY A 127 26.77 -17.15 -3.29
CA GLY A 127 27.34 -16.82 -1.98
C GLY A 127 26.33 -16.16 -1.05
N PRO A 128 26.71 -15.93 0.22
CA PRO A 128 25.85 -15.31 1.21
C PRO A 128 25.50 -13.89 0.80
N PHE A 129 24.23 -13.51 0.93
CA PHE A 129 23.74 -12.18 0.58
C PHE A 129 24.21 -11.71 -0.80
N ASP A 130 23.83 -12.49 -1.82
CA ASP A 130 24.03 -12.09 -3.20
C ASP A 130 23.20 -10.82 -3.50
N PRO A 131 23.78 -9.81 -4.18
CA PRO A 131 23.09 -8.57 -4.47
C PRO A 131 22.10 -8.69 -5.64
N ASP A 132 22.23 -9.70 -6.50
CA ASP A 132 21.39 -9.88 -7.69
C ASP A 132 20.21 -10.82 -7.41
N LEU A 133 20.38 -11.78 -6.49
CA LEU A 133 19.36 -12.78 -6.15
C LEU A 133 19.00 -12.74 -4.64
N PRO A 134 17.72 -12.90 -4.29
CA PRO A 134 17.29 -12.95 -2.89
C PRO A 134 17.74 -14.24 -2.20
N PHE A 135 17.49 -14.33 -0.89
CA PHE A 135 17.47 -15.59 -0.16
C PHE A 135 16.06 -15.93 0.32
N LEU A 136 15.79 -17.21 0.55
CA LEU A 136 14.56 -17.66 1.17
C LEU A 136 14.68 -17.62 2.69
N ILE A 137 13.58 -17.28 3.36
CA ILE A 137 13.43 -17.39 4.81
C ILE A 137 12.12 -18.11 5.16
N GLN A 138 12.17 -19.02 6.12
CA GLN A 138 10.99 -19.57 6.77
C GLN A 138 11.13 -19.37 8.27
N TRP A 139 10.29 -18.50 8.83
CA TRP A 139 10.22 -18.27 10.27
C TRP A 139 9.76 -19.54 11.00
N THR A 140 10.53 -19.98 11.99
CA THR A 140 10.14 -21.08 12.90
C THR A 140 9.61 -20.54 14.23
N SER A 141 9.92 -19.27 14.52
CA SER A 141 9.33 -18.48 15.60
C SER A 141 8.53 -17.32 15.01
N PRO A 142 7.31 -17.03 15.49
CA PRO A 142 6.52 -15.92 14.97
C PRO A 142 7.20 -14.60 15.29
N MET A 143 7.33 -13.72 14.30
CA MET A 143 7.70 -12.33 14.52
C MET A 143 6.48 -11.56 15.04
N ILE A 144 6.62 -10.91 16.18
CA ILE A 144 5.59 -10.00 16.70
C ILE A 144 5.45 -8.83 15.72
N PRO A 145 4.23 -8.35 15.39
CA PRO A 145 4.04 -7.17 14.54
C PRO A 145 4.81 -5.94 15.02
N GLY A 146 5.20 -5.05 14.10
CA GLY A 146 5.87 -3.79 14.47
C GLY A 146 4.89 -2.74 15.02
N PRO A 147 5.39 -1.55 15.37
CA PRO A 147 4.57 -0.42 15.81
C PRO A 147 3.49 -0.06 14.79
N GLN A 148 2.27 0.26 15.23
CA GLN A 148 1.14 0.55 14.33
C GLN A 148 1.35 1.82 13.48
N ASP A 149 2.09 2.78 14.02
CA ASP A 149 2.51 4.03 13.39
C ASP A 149 3.90 3.93 12.72
N GLY A 150 4.53 2.75 12.75
CA GLY A 150 5.86 2.53 12.17
C GLY A 150 5.86 2.48 10.64
N PRO A 151 7.04 2.61 9.99
CA PRO A 151 7.15 2.56 8.53
C PRO A 151 6.71 1.24 7.93
N VAL A 152 5.94 1.28 6.84
CA VAL A 152 5.53 0.10 6.07
C VAL A 152 6.31 0.09 4.75
N LEU A 153 7.05 -0.99 4.49
CA LEU A 153 7.69 -1.19 3.19
C LEU A 153 6.62 -1.53 2.15
N ASP A 154 6.46 -0.66 1.15
CA ASP A 154 5.48 -0.80 0.09
C ASP A 154 6.10 -1.40 -1.18
N HIS A 155 7.29 -0.94 -1.57
CA HIS A 155 8.02 -1.50 -2.71
C HIS A 155 9.54 -1.58 -2.46
N LEU A 156 10.15 -2.63 -2.99
CA LEU A 156 11.59 -2.73 -3.22
C LEU A 156 11.85 -2.60 -4.73
N SER A 157 12.67 -1.65 -5.16
CA SER A 157 13.14 -1.52 -6.53
C SER A 157 14.60 -1.93 -6.63
N VAL A 158 14.93 -2.87 -7.52
CA VAL A 158 16.28 -3.41 -7.73
C VAL A 158 16.69 -3.39 -9.20
N THR A 159 17.99 -3.27 -9.46
CA THR A 159 18.58 -3.35 -10.80
C THR A 159 19.54 -4.54 -10.86
N PRO A 160 19.03 -5.78 -11.01
CA PRO A 160 19.88 -6.96 -11.06
C PRO A 160 20.65 -7.02 -12.39
N LYS A 161 21.77 -7.76 -12.41
CA LYS A 161 22.52 -8.03 -13.65
C LYS A 161 21.72 -8.80 -14.71
N ASP A 162 20.79 -9.64 -14.28
CA ASP A 162 19.90 -10.42 -15.17
C ASP A 162 18.43 -10.27 -14.72
N PRO A 163 17.74 -9.19 -15.18
CA PRO A 163 16.35 -8.91 -14.83
C PRO A 163 15.38 -10.03 -15.19
N ASP A 164 15.61 -10.71 -16.30
CA ASP A 164 14.70 -11.73 -16.80
C ASP A 164 14.87 -13.02 -15.99
N ARG A 165 16.10 -13.34 -15.59
CA ARG A 165 16.36 -14.45 -14.67
C ARG A 165 15.73 -14.21 -13.29
N LEU A 166 15.76 -12.99 -12.76
CA LEU A 166 15.06 -12.68 -11.51
C LEU A 166 13.53 -12.78 -11.67
N ALA A 167 12.98 -12.36 -12.81
CA ALA A 167 11.55 -12.50 -13.10
C ALA A 167 11.10 -13.97 -13.16
N GLU A 168 11.89 -14.86 -13.76
CA GLU A 168 11.65 -16.31 -13.77
C GLU A 168 11.62 -16.89 -12.35
N LEU A 169 12.56 -16.47 -11.50
CA LEU A 169 12.64 -16.88 -10.10
C LEU A 169 11.37 -16.48 -9.31
N LEU A 170 10.96 -15.22 -9.45
CA LEU A 170 9.75 -14.71 -8.79
C LEU A 170 8.49 -15.45 -9.24
N THR A 171 8.40 -15.73 -10.54
CA THR A 171 7.29 -16.51 -11.10
C THR A 171 7.28 -17.95 -10.56
N ALA A 172 8.44 -18.60 -10.44
CA ALA A 172 8.57 -19.94 -9.86
C ALA A 172 8.15 -19.98 -8.37
N LEU A 173 8.31 -18.88 -7.66
CA LEU A 173 7.86 -18.69 -6.27
C LEU A 173 6.40 -18.28 -6.13
N GLY A 174 5.67 -18.12 -7.25
CA GLY A 174 4.24 -17.82 -7.24
C GLY A 174 3.90 -16.32 -7.22
N PHE A 175 4.86 -15.43 -7.41
CA PHE A 175 4.58 -14.01 -7.62
C PHE A 175 3.90 -13.80 -8.98
N VAL A 176 3.05 -12.78 -9.04
CA VAL A 176 2.37 -12.35 -10.26
C VAL A 176 3.01 -11.05 -10.73
N GLY A 177 3.41 -10.99 -12.00
CA GLY A 177 4.01 -9.81 -12.62
C GLY A 177 2.97 -8.92 -13.32
N ASP A 178 3.04 -7.61 -13.09
CA ASP A 178 2.30 -6.55 -13.78
C ASP A 178 2.95 -6.19 -15.14
N VAL A 179 2.20 -5.56 -16.04
CA VAL A 179 2.47 -5.36 -17.48
C VAL A 179 3.16 -4.08 -17.89
N THR A 180 3.90 -3.40 -17.02
CA THR A 180 4.77 -2.32 -17.52
C THR A 180 5.91 -2.92 -18.34
N TRP A 181 5.62 -3.46 -19.54
CA TRP A 181 6.48 -4.36 -20.29
C TRP A 181 7.89 -3.78 -20.39
N PRO A 182 8.92 -4.56 -20.04
CA PRO A 182 8.87 -6.00 -19.68
C PRO A 182 8.18 -6.26 -18.32
N ARG A 183 7.78 -7.48 -17.95
CA ARG A 183 7.18 -7.71 -16.62
C ARG A 183 8.15 -7.31 -15.51
N ARG A 184 7.87 -6.19 -14.84
CA ARG A 184 8.87 -5.50 -14.01
C ARG A 184 8.34 -5.09 -12.64
N VAL A 185 7.06 -5.28 -12.35
CA VAL A 185 6.51 -5.16 -10.98
C VAL A 185 5.90 -6.49 -10.60
N PHE A 186 6.27 -7.04 -9.44
CA PHE A 186 5.82 -8.34 -8.95
C PHE A 186 5.19 -8.20 -7.58
N ARG A 187 4.05 -8.87 -7.38
CA ARG A 187 3.38 -8.94 -6.08
C ARG A 187 3.07 -10.37 -5.71
N ALA A 188 3.09 -10.64 -4.40
CA ALA A 188 2.55 -11.89 -3.88
C ALA A 188 1.04 -11.94 -4.15
N PRO A 189 0.44 -13.12 -4.35
CA PRO A 189 -1.00 -13.26 -4.43
C PRO A 189 -1.68 -12.77 -3.14
N GLY A 190 -2.39 -11.64 -3.21
CA GLY A 190 -3.05 -10.99 -2.06
C GLY A 190 -2.75 -9.49 -2.02
N ALA A 191 -3.74 -8.66 -1.67
CA ALA A 191 -3.71 -7.22 -1.94
C ALA A 191 -2.77 -6.38 -1.05
N SER A 192 -2.23 -6.92 0.04
CA SER A 192 -1.50 -6.13 1.06
C SER A 192 0.01 -6.39 1.12
N ALA A 193 0.56 -7.22 0.22
CA ALA A 193 1.98 -7.55 0.23
C ALA A 193 2.83 -6.49 -0.48
N ALA A 194 4.00 -6.21 0.10
CA ALA A 194 5.00 -5.33 -0.51
C ALA A 194 5.41 -5.83 -1.91
N GLY A 195 5.50 -4.91 -2.85
CA GLY A 195 5.85 -5.18 -4.25
C GLY A 195 7.36 -5.22 -4.49
N ILE A 196 7.75 -5.91 -5.56
CA ILE A 196 9.13 -5.97 -6.05
C ILE A 196 9.17 -5.38 -7.45
N VAL A 197 9.94 -4.33 -7.65
CA VAL A 197 10.16 -3.69 -8.94
C VAL A 197 11.55 -4.08 -9.46
N ILE A 198 11.61 -4.67 -10.64
CA ILE A 198 12.84 -4.96 -11.36
C ILE A 198 13.02 -3.82 -12.36
N GLN A 199 14.10 -3.06 -12.26
CA GLN A 199 14.40 -1.99 -13.22
C GLN A 199 14.98 -2.57 -14.51
N PRO A 200 14.67 -1.98 -15.69
CA PRO A 200 15.27 -2.41 -16.94
C PRO A 200 16.78 -2.10 -16.97
N LEU A 201 17.54 -2.94 -17.69
CA LEU A 201 18.89 -2.58 -18.11
C LEU A 201 18.79 -1.61 -19.30
N GLY A 202 18.83 -0.30 -19.03
CA GLY A 202 18.75 0.76 -20.05
C GLY A 202 17.51 1.65 -19.94
N GLY A 203 17.38 2.65 -20.82
CA GLY A 203 16.28 3.62 -20.79
C GLY A 203 14.90 2.98 -21.05
N PRO A 204 13.81 3.55 -20.49
CA PRO A 204 12.47 3.01 -20.64
C PRO A 204 12.03 3.01 -22.11
N VAL A 205 11.44 1.91 -22.57
CA VAL A 205 10.73 1.87 -23.85
C VAL A 205 9.27 2.20 -23.57
N LEU A 206 8.91 3.47 -23.70
CA LEU A 206 7.52 3.90 -23.57
C LEU A 206 6.70 3.31 -24.72
N ALA A 207 5.75 2.45 -24.40
CA ALA A 207 4.68 2.08 -25.33
C ALA A 207 3.62 3.18 -25.32
N ASP A 208 3.15 3.60 -26.50
CA ASP A 208 2.08 4.58 -26.65
C ASP A 208 0.86 4.16 -25.80
N GLY A 209 0.54 4.94 -24.77
CA GLY A 209 -0.67 4.76 -23.94
C GLY A 209 -0.47 4.13 -22.55
N ALA A 210 0.75 3.84 -22.10
CA ALA A 210 0.99 3.39 -20.73
C ALA A 210 1.14 4.59 -19.76
N TRP A 211 0.16 4.80 -18.87
CA TRP A 211 0.16 5.85 -17.84
C TRP A 211 0.48 5.33 -16.41
N ALA A 212 1.11 4.17 -16.29
CA ALA A 212 1.64 3.65 -15.01
C ALA A 212 3.14 3.44 -15.21
N VAL A 213 4.07 4.04 -14.46
CA VAL A 213 4.14 4.31 -13.02
C VAL A 213 4.84 5.66 -12.82
N ALA A 214 4.10 6.73 -12.52
CA ALA A 214 4.69 8.03 -12.17
C ALA A 214 5.10 8.14 -10.68
N CYS A 215 5.25 7.00 -9.98
CA CYS A 215 5.66 6.97 -8.57
C CYS A 215 7.04 6.34 -8.33
N VAL A 216 7.69 5.83 -9.38
CA VAL A 216 9.14 5.60 -9.39
C VAL A 216 9.71 6.85 -10.01
N ALA A 217 10.64 7.51 -9.30
CA ALA A 217 11.19 8.81 -9.66
C ALA A 217 11.25 9.03 -11.19
N ASP A 218 10.59 10.09 -11.64
CA ASP A 218 10.56 10.61 -13.01
C ASP A 218 11.93 11.23 -13.35
N SER A 219 13.01 10.47 -13.12
CA SER A 219 14.36 10.84 -13.47
C SER A 219 14.77 10.05 -14.71
N ASP A 220 14.89 10.75 -15.83
CA ASP A 220 15.51 10.28 -17.08
C ASP A 220 16.97 9.81 -16.89
N GLU A 221 17.53 9.92 -15.68
CA GLU A 221 18.85 9.43 -15.33
C GLU A 221 18.77 8.06 -14.62
N PRO A 222 19.56 7.05 -15.04
CA PRO A 222 19.62 5.79 -14.34
C PRO A 222 20.08 6.01 -12.91
N SER A 223 19.28 5.53 -11.95
CA SER A 223 19.63 5.53 -10.53
C SER A 223 21.05 4.99 -10.32
N THR A 224 21.91 5.79 -9.69
CA THR A 224 23.27 5.40 -9.32
C THR A 224 23.31 4.49 -8.09
N VAL A 225 22.20 4.37 -7.36
CA VAL A 225 22.05 3.51 -6.19
C VAL A 225 21.54 2.12 -6.59
N PRO A 226 22.07 1.04 -5.98
CA PRO A 226 21.76 -0.35 -6.34
C PRO A 226 20.31 -0.77 -6.04
N ALA A 227 19.65 -0.09 -5.10
CA ALA A 227 18.26 -0.33 -4.74
C ALA A 227 17.57 0.95 -4.23
N THR A 228 16.26 1.02 -4.46
CA THR A 228 15.38 2.09 -3.95
C THR A 228 14.23 1.45 -3.16
N LEU A 229 13.92 2.00 -1.99
CA LEU A 229 12.82 1.53 -1.14
C LEU A 229 11.69 2.57 -1.10
N THR A 230 10.46 2.11 -1.30
CA THR A 230 9.26 2.91 -1.09
C THR A 230 8.67 2.59 0.26
N LEU A 231 8.60 3.58 1.15
CA LEU A 231 8.10 3.44 2.51
C LEU A 231 6.85 4.31 2.71
N ARG A 232 5.87 3.77 3.41
CA ARG A 232 4.63 4.45 3.82
C ARG A 232 4.71 4.76 5.32
N VAL A 233 4.50 6.02 5.67
CA VAL A 233 4.55 6.50 7.07
C VAL A 233 3.37 7.44 7.35
N PRO A 234 2.91 7.56 8.61
CA PRO A 234 1.79 8.41 8.98
C PRO A 234 2.17 9.90 9.03
N VAL A 235 2.71 10.45 7.94
CA VAL A 235 3.10 11.86 7.81
C VAL A 235 2.38 12.53 6.65
N GLU A 236 2.34 13.87 6.65
CA GLU A 236 1.67 14.63 5.59
C GLU A 236 2.52 14.78 4.32
N ARG A 237 3.84 14.95 4.47
CA ARG A 237 4.73 15.28 3.36
C ARG A 237 5.54 14.08 2.91
N SER A 238 5.51 13.83 1.62
CA SER A 238 6.42 12.89 0.97
C SER A 238 7.82 13.48 0.88
N SER A 239 8.84 12.63 0.92
CA SER A 239 10.24 13.02 0.79
C SER A 239 11.04 11.94 0.06
N ASN A 240 12.01 12.36 -0.75
CA ASN A 240 13.03 11.47 -1.31
C ASN A 240 14.37 11.78 -0.64
N LEU A 241 15.11 10.75 -0.24
CA LEU A 241 16.42 10.88 0.39
C LEU A 241 17.29 9.65 0.08
N GLU A 242 18.59 9.76 0.32
CA GLU A 242 19.53 8.64 0.26
C GLU A 242 20.11 8.41 1.65
N LEU A 243 20.01 7.18 2.17
CA LEU A 243 20.60 6.78 3.45
C LEU A 243 21.42 5.51 3.24
N ASP A 244 22.64 5.48 3.78
CA ASP A 244 23.48 4.28 3.80
C ASP A 244 23.57 3.58 2.42
N GLY A 245 23.68 4.36 1.34
CA GLY A 245 23.84 3.84 -0.03
C GLY A 245 22.57 3.27 -0.68
N VAL A 246 21.38 3.54 -0.11
CA VAL A 246 20.08 3.22 -0.73
C VAL A 246 19.22 4.46 -0.93
N GLY A 247 18.48 4.48 -2.04
CA GLY A 247 17.46 5.51 -2.28
C GLY A 247 16.19 5.20 -1.49
N LEU A 248 15.56 6.21 -0.92
CA LEU A 248 14.32 6.10 -0.16
C LEU A 248 13.28 7.07 -0.72
N SER A 249 12.11 6.57 -1.07
CA SER A 249 10.91 7.34 -1.37
C SER A 249 9.90 7.14 -0.25
N VAL A 250 9.77 8.15 0.61
CA VAL A 250 8.87 8.10 1.77
C VAL A 250 7.59 8.85 1.42
N PHE A 251 6.45 8.19 1.53
CA PHE A 251 5.13 8.76 1.25
C PHE A 251 4.26 8.74 2.51
N GLY A 252 3.43 9.78 2.64
CA GLY A 252 2.32 9.77 3.57
C GLY A 252 1.35 8.63 3.28
N ASP A 253 0.69 8.11 4.32
CA ASP A 253 -0.42 7.18 4.18
C ASP A 253 -1.59 7.54 5.09
N ARG A 254 -2.70 6.81 4.92
CA ARG A 254 -3.96 7.03 5.61
C ARG A 254 -3.88 6.98 7.15
N ARG A 255 -2.86 6.35 7.73
CA ARG A 255 -2.69 6.26 9.20
C ARG A 255 -2.40 7.60 9.84
N ARG A 256 -2.04 8.63 9.05
CA ARG A 256 -1.95 10.03 9.53
C ARG A 256 -3.30 10.60 10.00
N PHE A 257 -4.42 10.01 9.55
CA PHE A 257 -5.76 10.44 9.92
C PHE A 257 -6.24 9.66 11.14
N ALA A 258 -6.74 10.37 12.17
CA ALA A 258 -7.22 9.74 13.41
C ALA A 258 -8.28 8.65 13.16
N GLY A 259 -9.13 8.84 12.14
CA GLY A 259 -10.16 7.87 11.74
C GLY A 259 -9.60 6.52 11.29
N ALA A 260 -8.33 6.44 10.88
CA ALA A 260 -7.72 5.19 10.48
C ALA A 260 -7.63 4.16 11.63
N ALA A 261 -7.67 4.63 12.89
CA ALA A 261 -7.75 3.75 14.05
C ALA A 261 -9.04 2.90 14.10
N LEU A 262 -10.08 3.28 13.33
CA LEU A 262 -11.33 2.53 13.23
C LEU A 262 -11.25 1.39 12.21
N LEU A 263 -10.32 1.42 11.26
CA LEU A 263 -10.23 0.45 10.17
C LEU A 263 -10.14 -1.01 10.63
N PRO A 264 -9.36 -1.38 11.67
CA PRO A 264 -9.35 -2.76 12.16
C PRO A 264 -10.73 -3.23 12.66
N ILE A 265 -11.52 -2.32 13.25
CA ILE A 265 -12.88 -2.62 13.71
C ILE A 265 -13.82 -2.74 12.51
N VAL A 266 -13.70 -1.84 11.52
CA VAL A 266 -14.47 -1.91 10.27
C VAL A 266 -14.19 -3.23 9.54
N GLU A 267 -12.94 -3.71 9.54
CA GLU A 267 -12.59 -5.01 8.96
C GLU A 267 -13.30 -6.16 9.68
N VAL A 268 -13.27 -6.20 11.01
CA VAL A 268 -13.96 -7.22 11.81
C VAL A 268 -15.48 -7.20 11.56
N VAL A 269 -16.08 -6.02 11.50
CA VAL A 269 -17.51 -5.89 11.22
C VAL A 269 -17.83 -6.30 9.78
N THR A 270 -16.99 -5.92 8.81
CA THR A 270 -17.11 -6.35 7.40
C THR A 270 -17.10 -7.88 7.31
N GLU A 271 -16.18 -8.55 8.00
CA GLU A 271 -16.11 -10.01 8.04
C GLU A 271 -17.39 -10.64 8.61
N SER A 272 -17.97 -10.03 9.65
CA SER A 272 -19.22 -10.53 10.24
C SER A 272 -20.44 -10.36 9.32
N LEU A 273 -20.43 -9.33 8.46
CA LEU A 273 -21.54 -8.97 7.58
C LEU A 273 -21.44 -9.64 6.19
N ARG A 274 -20.23 -9.92 5.69
CA ARG A 274 -20.00 -10.36 4.30
C ARG A 274 -20.58 -11.74 3.95
N GLY A 275 -20.89 -12.56 4.95
CA GLY A 275 -21.40 -13.91 4.76
C GLY A 275 -20.46 -14.75 3.88
N GLY A 276 -20.95 -15.22 2.73
CA GLY A 276 -20.16 -16.01 1.78
C GLY A 276 -19.39 -15.21 0.72
N LEU A 277 -19.49 -13.87 0.73
CA LEU A 277 -18.76 -13.04 -0.23
C LEU A 277 -17.28 -12.97 0.15
N THR A 278 -16.42 -13.27 -0.82
CA THR A 278 -14.98 -13.14 -0.69
C THR A 278 -14.48 -12.00 -1.57
N GLY A 279 -13.37 -11.38 -1.16
CA GLY A 279 -12.64 -10.48 -2.05
C GLY A 279 -12.24 -11.21 -3.34
N TRP A 280 -12.10 -10.45 -4.42
CA TRP A 280 -11.63 -10.97 -5.71
C TRP A 280 -10.41 -10.16 -6.17
N PRO A 281 -9.41 -10.81 -6.77
CA PRO A 281 -8.29 -10.10 -7.37
C PRO A 281 -8.76 -9.36 -8.63
N SER A 282 -7.93 -8.43 -9.11
CA SER A 282 -8.08 -7.93 -10.47
C SER A 282 -8.21 -9.11 -11.46
N PRO A 283 -9.19 -9.09 -12.38
CA PRO A 283 -9.36 -10.14 -13.38
C PRO A 283 -8.18 -10.21 -14.34
N ARG A 284 -7.41 -9.12 -14.45
CA ARG A 284 -6.21 -9.02 -15.29
C ARG A 284 -4.98 -8.92 -14.40
N LEU A 285 -4.75 -10.00 -13.65
CA LEU A 285 -3.47 -10.23 -12.97
C LEU A 285 -2.28 -10.20 -13.93
N ASP A 286 -2.52 -10.56 -15.19
CA ASP A 286 -1.53 -10.51 -16.26
C ASP A 286 -1.43 -9.15 -16.92
N GLY A 287 -2.17 -8.15 -16.43
CA GLY A 287 -2.23 -6.75 -16.85
C GLY A 287 -2.63 -6.48 -18.30
N SER A 288 -3.09 -7.49 -19.04
CA SER A 288 -3.53 -7.30 -20.43
C SER A 288 -4.54 -6.14 -20.56
N PRO A 289 -4.48 -5.30 -21.61
CA PRO A 289 -5.48 -4.26 -21.77
C PRO A 289 -6.86 -4.93 -21.98
N PRO A 290 -7.95 -4.32 -21.47
CA PRO A 290 -9.28 -4.83 -21.72
C PRO A 290 -9.58 -4.86 -23.21
N THR A 291 -10.20 -5.95 -23.66
CA THR A 291 -10.80 -6.05 -24.98
C THR A 291 -12.08 -5.22 -25.05
N GLU A 292 -12.46 -4.77 -26.25
CA GLU A 292 -13.74 -4.08 -26.49
C GLU A 292 -14.96 -4.86 -25.94
N SER A 293 -14.91 -6.19 -26.03
CA SER A 293 -16.00 -7.05 -25.53
C SER A 293 -16.18 -6.99 -24.00
N GLU A 294 -15.13 -6.62 -23.26
CA GLU A 294 -15.14 -6.57 -21.79
C GLU A 294 -15.80 -5.29 -21.27
N TYR A 295 -15.74 -4.19 -22.01
CA TYR A 295 -16.46 -2.95 -21.67
C TYR A 295 -17.98 -3.14 -21.68
N SER A 296 -18.46 -4.13 -22.43
CA SER A 296 -19.89 -4.43 -22.57
C SER A 296 -20.35 -5.63 -21.74
N ARG A 297 -19.49 -6.18 -20.87
CA ARG A 297 -19.78 -7.41 -20.11
C ARG A 297 -19.64 -7.19 -18.61
N VAL A 298 -20.53 -7.79 -17.84
CA VAL A 298 -20.46 -7.90 -16.38
C VAL A 298 -20.62 -9.37 -16.01
N SER A 299 -19.50 -10.08 -15.87
CA SER A 299 -19.55 -11.55 -15.73
C SER A 299 -20.07 -12.02 -14.37
N ARG A 300 -19.85 -11.23 -13.31
CA ARG A 300 -20.19 -11.58 -11.92
C ARG A 300 -20.73 -10.38 -11.14
N PRO A 301 -21.92 -9.85 -11.48
CA PRO A 301 -22.45 -8.63 -10.85
C PRO A 301 -22.60 -8.73 -9.33
N GLY A 302 -22.91 -9.93 -8.81
CA GLY A 302 -23.09 -10.19 -7.37
C GLY A 302 -21.87 -9.94 -6.50
N ARG A 303 -20.64 -9.94 -7.06
CA ARG A 303 -19.43 -9.71 -6.27
C ARG A 303 -19.37 -8.28 -5.70
N HIS A 304 -19.90 -7.30 -6.45
CA HIS A 304 -19.84 -5.90 -6.05
C HIS A 304 -20.72 -5.61 -4.83
N ALA A 305 -21.60 -6.52 -4.40
CA ALA A 305 -22.33 -6.37 -3.12
C ALA A 305 -21.39 -6.16 -1.91
N LEU A 306 -20.12 -6.58 -2.01
CA LEU A 306 -19.10 -6.33 -1.01
C LEU A 306 -18.89 -4.82 -0.73
N VAL A 307 -19.07 -3.94 -1.73
CA VAL A 307 -18.95 -2.48 -1.55
C VAL A 307 -20.03 -1.94 -0.61
N GLY A 308 -21.26 -2.42 -0.77
CA GLY A 308 -22.38 -2.07 0.10
C GLY A 308 -22.15 -2.54 1.54
N ILE A 309 -21.59 -3.75 1.70
CA ILE A 309 -21.27 -4.33 3.01
C ILE A 309 -20.16 -3.56 3.73
N ARG A 310 -19.12 -3.14 3.01
CA ARG A 310 -18.06 -2.31 3.60
C ARG A 310 -18.60 -0.98 4.11
N ALA A 311 -19.50 -0.35 3.35
CA ALA A 311 -20.15 0.88 3.79
C ALA A 311 -21.08 0.66 5.01
N GLU A 312 -21.79 -0.47 5.07
CA GLU A 312 -22.58 -0.85 6.24
C GLU A 312 -21.71 -1.04 7.48
N ALA A 313 -20.53 -1.65 7.34
CA ALA A 313 -19.58 -1.80 8.43
C ALA A 313 -19.09 -0.45 8.95
N TRP A 314 -18.74 0.49 8.06
CA TRP A 314 -18.38 1.86 8.45
C TRP A 314 -19.51 2.58 9.19
N VAL A 315 -20.75 2.48 8.69
CA VAL A 315 -21.93 3.06 9.34
C VAL A 315 -22.10 2.50 10.76
N ALA A 316 -22.02 1.18 10.91
CA ALA A 316 -22.14 0.52 12.20
C ALA A 316 -21.05 1.00 13.17
N VAL A 317 -19.79 1.00 12.75
CA VAL A 317 -18.66 1.41 13.60
C VAL A 317 -18.78 2.87 14.04
N LEU A 318 -19.13 3.79 13.13
CA LEU A 318 -19.28 5.21 13.47
C LEU A 318 -20.44 5.46 14.44
N VAL A 319 -21.55 4.73 14.30
CA VAL A 319 -22.71 4.85 15.18
C VAL A 319 -22.45 4.21 16.55
N GLU A 320 -21.89 3.00 16.58
CA GLU A 320 -21.60 2.28 17.82
C GLU A 320 -20.51 2.98 18.66
N ALA A 321 -19.51 3.58 18.01
CA ALA A 321 -18.50 4.38 18.69
C ALA A 321 -19.02 5.77 19.14
N GLY A 322 -20.25 6.14 18.77
CA GLY A 322 -20.90 7.39 19.19
C GLY A 322 -20.49 8.63 18.40
N TYR A 323 -19.80 8.47 17.28
CA TYR A 323 -19.34 9.59 16.44
C TYR A 323 -20.44 10.15 15.54
N ALA A 324 -21.50 9.38 15.28
CA ALA A 324 -22.67 9.85 14.53
C ALA A 324 -23.95 9.13 14.93
N THR A 325 -25.09 9.75 14.60
CA THR A 325 -26.40 9.09 14.58
C THR A 325 -26.82 8.80 13.14
N SER A 326 -27.44 7.66 12.88
CA SER A 326 -27.98 7.30 11.56
C SER A 326 -29.49 7.50 11.47
N ALA A 327 -29.97 7.89 10.28
CA ALA A 327 -31.38 7.91 9.94
C ALA A 327 -31.57 7.53 8.47
N ASP A 328 -32.56 6.69 8.17
CA ASP A 328 -32.97 6.43 6.80
C ASP A 328 -33.67 7.66 6.21
N VAL A 329 -33.32 7.97 4.97
CA VAL A 329 -33.81 9.14 4.25
C VAL A 329 -34.33 8.74 2.88
N ASP A 330 -35.28 9.50 2.35
CA ASP A 330 -35.74 9.32 0.97
C ASP A 330 -34.55 9.52 0.02
N SER A 331 -34.22 8.49 -0.77
CA SER A 331 -33.02 8.48 -1.59
C SER A 331 -33.06 9.53 -2.70
N SER A 332 -34.25 9.77 -3.28
CA SER A 332 -34.43 10.75 -4.36
C SER A 332 -34.32 12.19 -3.88
N ALA A 333 -34.80 12.48 -2.67
CA ALA A 333 -34.68 13.80 -2.06
C ALA A 333 -33.29 14.02 -1.43
N ALA A 334 -32.66 12.97 -0.91
CA ALA A 334 -31.38 13.07 -0.23
C ALA A 334 -30.19 13.10 -1.19
N LEU A 335 -30.30 12.50 -2.38
CA LEU A 335 -29.25 12.46 -3.41
C LEU A 335 -29.85 12.74 -4.79
N PRO A 336 -30.38 13.96 -5.02
CA PRO A 336 -31.12 14.28 -6.25
C PRO A 336 -30.25 14.23 -7.51
N ASP A 337 -28.95 14.50 -7.38
CA ASP A 337 -28.00 14.51 -8.49
C ASP A 337 -27.35 13.14 -8.75
N SER A 338 -27.81 12.09 -8.05
CA SER A 338 -27.32 10.73 -8.29
C SER A 338 -27.66 10.27 -9.70
N ARG A 339 -26.63 9.86 -10.46
CA ARG A 339 -26.80 9.24 -11.79
C ARG A 339 -27.26 7.78 -11.69
N VAL A 340 -27.22 7.20 -10.49
CA VAL A 340 -27.58 5.81 -10.21
C VAL A 340 -28.93 5.78 -9.48
N ALA A 341 -29.81 4.88 -9.89
CA ALA A 341 -31.05 4.62 -9.16
C ALA A 341 -30.74 3.96 -7.81
N LEU A 342 -31.19 4.60 -6.73
CA LEU A 342 -30.91 4.19 -5.36
C LEU A 342 -32.13 3.49 -4.74
N SER A 343 -31.92 2.30 -4.18
CA SER A 343 -32.95 1.54 -3.48
C SER A 343 -33.15 2.02 -2.04
N ARG A 344 -32.10 2.54 -1.40
CA ARG A 344 -32.16 3.16 -0.07
C ARG A 344 -31.06 4.20 0.10
N ALA A 345 -31.24 5.11 1.05
CA ALA A 345 -30.20 6.01 1.51
C ALA A 345 -30.25 6.19 3.03
N THR A 346 -29.07 6.32 3.63
CA THR A 346 -28.90 6.55 5.07
C THR A 346 -28.06 7.80 5.26
N ARG A 347 -28.51 8.69 6.15
CA ARG A 347 -27.77 9.88 6.54
C ARG A 347 -27.18 9.71 7.94
N LEU A 348 -25.87 9.86 8.04
CA LEU A 348 -25.14 10.00 9.28
C LEU A 348 -25.02 11.49 9.62
N THR A 349 -25.48 11.84 10.82
CA THR A 349 -25.29 13.17 11.39
C THR A 349 -24.20 13.08 12.46
N PRO A 350 -23.08 13.79 12.32
CA PRO A 350 -22.00 13.75 13.30
C PRO A 350 -22.45 14.26 14.66
N SER A 351 -21.88 13.67 15.71
CA SER A 351 -22.04 14.13 17.09
C SER A 351 -21.28 15.43 17.33
N GLU A 352 -20.16 15.64 16.63
CA GLU A 352 -19.33 16.84 16.77
C GLU A 352 -19.96 18.06 16.07
N PRO A 353 -20.15 19.20 16.78
CA PRO A 353 -20.63 20.43 16.16
C PRO A 353 -19.75 20.91 15.01
N GLY A 354 -20.36 21.23 13.88
CA GLY A 354 -19.63 21.71 12.68
C GLY A 354 -19.07 20.59 11.81
N GLY A 355 -19.17 19.32 12.21
CA GLY A 355 -18.99 18.19 11.31
C GLY A 355 -20.04 18.20 10.21
N GLN A 356 -19.65 17.88 8.97
CA GLN A 356 -20.61 17.76 7.87
C GLN A 356 -21.28 16.39 7.89
N PRO A 357 -22.60 16.31 7.63
CA PRO A 357 -23.30 15.03 7.55
C PRO A 357 -22.85 14.22 6.34
N LEU A 358 -22.77 12.91 6.51
CA LEU A 358 -22.48 11.95 5.45
C LEU A 358 -23.78 11.29 5.01
N THR A 359 -24.06 11.28 3.72
CA THR A 359 -25.21 10.57 3.14
C THR A 359 -24.69 9.45 2.25
N ILE A 360 -25.16 8.24 2.49
CA ILE A 360 -24.76 7.05 1.76
C ILE A 360 -25.99 6.51 1.03
N GLY A 361 -25.89 6.31 -0.28
CA GLY A 361 -26.91 5.70 -1.12
C GLY A 361 -26.49 4.31 -1.57
N TRP A 362 -27.39 3.33 -1.48
CA TRP A 362 -27.18 2.00 -2.03
C TRP A 362 -28.05 1.84 -3.27
N GLY A 363 -27.43 1.46 -4.37
CA GLY A 363 -28.04 1.24 -5.67
C GLY A 363 -27.60 -0.11 -6.28
N GLY A 364 -27.85 -0.25 -7.58
CA GLY A 364 -27.62 -1.49 -8.33
C GLY A 364 -28.93 -2.08 -8.84
N ALA A 365 -29.07 -2.19 -10.16
CA ALA A 365 -30.32 -2.60 -10.81
C ALA A 365 -30.63 -4.09 -10.56
N ASP A 366 -29.63 -4.96 -10.72
CA ASP A 366 -29.80 -6.41 -10.62
C ASP A 366 -29.46 -6.96 -9.23
N VAL A 367 -28.52 -6.30 -8.54
CA VAL A 367 -28.05 -6.70 -7.20
C VAL A 367 -28.08 -5.48 -6.30
N PRO A 368 -29.06 -5.37 -5.38
CA PRO A 368 -29.13 -4.26 -4.45
C PRO A 368 -27.84 -4.12 -3.62
N GLY A 369 -27.32 -2.90 -3.50
CA GLY A 369 -26.09 -2.62 -2.76
C GLY A 369 -24.81 -2.92 -3.54
N SER A 370 -24.91 -3.23 -4.83
CA SER A 370 -23.75 -3.43 -5.72
C SER A 370 -23.16 -2.13 -6.25
N VAL A 371 -23.83 -0.99 -6.01
CA VAL A 371 -23.31 0.36 -6.29
C VAL A 371 -23.56 1.22 -5.06
N LEU A 372 -22.55 1.98 -4.67
CA LEU A 372 -22.56 2.87 -3.53
C LEU A 372 -22.39 4.31 -4.00
N VAL A 373 -23.15 5.24 -3.42
CA VAL A 373 -22.95 6.69 -3.60
C VAL A 373 -22.61 7.29 -2.24
N ILE A 374 -21.46 7.94 -2.12
CA ILE A 374 -21.01 8.58 -0.88
C ILE A 374 -21.04 10.09 -1.10
N ALA A 375 -21.77 10.82 -0.25
CA ALA A 375 -21.91 12.27 -0.36
C ALA A 375 -21.79 12.98 0.99
N VAL A 376 -21.25 14.20 1.00
CA VAL A 376 -21.02 14.99 2.22
C VAL A 376 -21.73 16.33 2.16
N GLY A 377 -22.22 16.82 3.30
CA GLY A 377 -22.72 18.18 3.46
C GLY A 377 -24.23 18.36 3.28
N LYS A 378 -24.65 19.62 3.40
CA LYS A 378 -26.03 20.11 3.18
C LYS A 378 -25.97 21.45 2.41
N PRO A 379 -26.28 21.50 1.11
CA PRO A 379 -26.70 20.37 0.25
C PRO A 379 -25.58 19.32 0.09
N PRO A 380 -25.95 18.06 -0.22
CA PRO A 380 -24.99 16.97 -0.34
C PRO A 380 -24.19 17.07 -1.63
N VAL A 381 -22.86 16.96 -1.51
CA VAL A 381 -21.90 16.86 -2.62
C VAL A 381 -21.46 15.41 -2.74
N ILE A 382 -21.63 14.80 -3.92
CA ILE A 382 -21.17 13.44 -4.19
C ILE A 382 -19.64 13.44 -4.24
N LEU A 383 -19.04 12.67 -3.33
CA LEU A 383 -17.59 12.45 -3.28
C LEU A 383 -17.20 11.28 -4.18
N ASP A 384 -17.99 10.20 -4.15
CA ASP A 384 -17.65 8.99 -4.88
C ASP A 384 -18.90 8.17 -5.27
N VAL A 385 -18.77 7.41 -6.36
CA VAL A 385 -19.73 6.42 -6.85
C VAL A 385 -18.95 5.14 -7.14
N LEU A 386 -19.21 4.07 -6.36
CA LEU A 386 -18.36 2.88 -6.34
C LEU A 386 -19.18 1.59 -6.59
N PRO A 387 -18.83 0.76 -7.59
CA PRO A 387 -17.92 1.09 -8.68
C PRO A 387 -18.53 2.18 -9.59
N ASP A 388 -17.69 3.01 -10.18
CA ASP A 388 -18.07 4.01 -11.18
C ASP A 388 -18.48 3.34 -12.51
N CYS A 389 -17.86 2.18 -12.79
CA CYS A 389 -18.20 1.29 -13.89
C CYS A 389 -18.08 -0.18 -13.46
N ALA A 390 -19.17 -0.94 -13.57
CA ALA A 390 -19.21 -2.35 -13.16
C ALA A 390 -18.74 -3.35 -14.23
N CYS A 391 -18.29 -2.88 -15.40
CA CYS A 391 -17.87 -3.76 -16.50
C CYS A 391 -16.58 -4.52 -16.18
N ASP A 392 -16.40 -5.68 -16.81
CA ASP A 392 -15.20 -6.50 -16.65
C ASP A 392 -13.94 -5.72 -17.07
N ALA A 393 -14.05 -4.73 -17.97
CA ALA A 393 -12.94 -3.88 -18.39
C ALA A 393 -12.41 -2.97 -17.27
N CYS A 394 -13.29 -2.35 -16.50
CA CYS A 394 -12.96 -1.41 -15.42
C CYS A 394 -12.74 -2.08 -14.05
N ASP A 395 -12.96 -3.38 -13.96
CA ASP A 395 -12.77 -4.13 -12.73
C ASP A 395 -11.28 -4.24 -12.37
N SER A 396 -10.89 -3.59 -11.28
CA SER A 396 -9.54 -3.63 -10.72
C SER A 396 -9.41 -4.58 -9.52
N GLY A 397 -10.48 -5.30 -9.17
CA GLY A 397 -10.53 -6.14 -7.99
C GLY A 397 -11.22 -5.47 -6.80
N SER A 398 -11.50 -6.27 -5.77
CA SER A 398 -12.21 -5.74 -4.58
C SER A 398 -11.35 -4.85 -3.71
N ALA A 399 -10.03 -5.05 -3.69
CA ALA A 399 -9.15 -4.33 -2.77
C ALA A 399 -9.18 -2.82 -3.02
N ASP A 400 -9.07 -2.41 -4.27
CA ASP A 400 -9.12 -1.00 -4.68
C ASP A 400 -10.47 -0.35 -4.34
N LEU A 401 -11.58 -1.08 -4.57
CA LEU A 401 -12.92 -0.59 -4.21
C LEU A 401 -13.06 -0.41 -2.69
N ILE A 402 -12.55 -1.35 -1.90
CA ILE A 402 -12.57 -1.25 -0.43
C ILE A 402 -11.70 -0.08 0.04
N GLU A 403 -10.53 0.11 -0.56
CA GLU A 403 -9.64 1.23 -0.26
C GLU A 403 -10.28 2.58 -0.61
N ALA A 404 -10.95 2.70 -1.75
CA ALA A 404 -11.68 3.90 -2.15
C ALA A 404 -12.82 4.24 -1.16
N ILE A 405 -13.58 3.24 -0.70
CA ILE A 405 -14.60 3.41 0.34
C ILE A 405 -13.96 3.92 1.63
N ASP A 406 -12.91 3.23 2.11
CA ASP A 406 -12.20 3.62 3.32
C ASP A 406 -11.69 5.06 3.22
N ALA A 407 -11.11 5.43 2.07
CA ALA A 407 -10.60 6.78 1.83
C ALA A 407 -11.71 7.85 1.87
N ALA A 408 -12.87 7.57 1.26
CA ALA A 408 -14.01 8.48 1.28
C ALA A 408 -14.58 8.68 2.71
N PHE A 409 -14.70 7.61 3.49
CA PHE A 409 -15.13 7.72 4.89
C PHE A 409 -14.10 8.47 5.74
N LEU A 410 -12.81 8.14 5.60
CA LEU A 410 -11.74 8.81 6.31
C LEU A 410 -11.67 10.30 5.98
N LEU A 411 -11.87 10.68 4.72
CA LEU A 411 -11.91 12.09 4.32
C LEU A 411 -13.00 12.82 5.08
N VAL A 412 -14.22 12.27 5.12
CA VAL A 412 -15.36 12.90 5.80
C VAL A 412 -15.14 13.01 7.30
N VAL A 413 -14.75 11.91 7.94
CA VAL A 413 -14.52 11.83 9.39
C VAL A 413 -13.35 12.71 9.83
N SER A 414 -12.35 12.92 8.98
CA SER A 414 -11.19 13.78 9.29
C SER A 414 -11.49 15.27 9.21
N GLY A 415 -12.61 15.67 8.62
CA GLY A 415 -12.93 17.09 8.46
C GLY A 415 -12.07 17.79 7.40
N GLY A 416 -12.05 19.12 7.47
CA GLY A 416 -11.29 19.96 6.54
C GLY A 416 -12.13 20.46 5.38
N VAL A 417 -11.50 20.68 4.24
CA VAL A 417 -12.15 21.13 3.00
C VAL A 417 -12.56 19.90 2.19
N TYR A 418 -13.80 19.85 1.74
CA TYR A 418 -14.32 18.76 0.90
C TYR A 418 -14.47 19.19 -0.55
N GLN A 419 -14.91 20.41 -0.79
CA GLN A 419 -15.09 20.95 -2.14
C GLN A 419 -14.88 22.46 -2.16
N VAL A 420 -14.37 22.96 -3.28
CA VAL A 420 -14.26 24.39 -3.58
C VAL A 420 -14.83 24.64 -4.97
N GLU A 421 -15.82 25.52 -5.08
CA GLU A 421 -16.31 26.05 -6.34
C GLU A 421 -15.65 27.40 -6.64
N HIS A 422 -14.83 27.43 -7.67
CA HIS A 422 -14.22 28.65 -8.18
C HIS A 422 -15.14 29.31 -9.21
N ALA A 423 -16.02 30.19 -8.73
CA ALA A 423 -17.03 30.89 -9.53
C ALA A 423 -16.52 31.55 -10.84
N PRO A 424 -15.33 32.21 -10.90
CA PRO A 424 -14.87 32.87 -12.12
C PRO A 424 -14.66 31.94 -13.32
N THR A 425 -14.26 30.69 -13.07
CA THR A 425 -14.05 29.69 -14.13
C THR A 425 -15.10 28.57 -14.09
N ARG A 426 -16.04 28.63 -13.12
CA ARG A 426 -16.96 27.54 -12.78
C ARG A 426 -16.24 26.22 -12.56
N THR A 427 -15.02 26.27 -12.05
CA THR A 427 -14.26 25.06 -11.75
C THR A 427 -14.68 24.54 -10.40
N VAL A 428 -15.07 23.28 -10.33
CA VAL A 428 -15.37 22.60 -9.08
C VAL A 428 -14.22 21.67 -8.75
N VAL A 429 -13.62 21.85 -7.57
CA VAL A 429 -12.53 21.01 -7.07
C VAL A 429 -13.06 20.21 -5.88
N THR A 430 -13.07 18.89 -5.99
CA THR A 430 -13.47 17.98 -4.91
C THR A 430 -12.23 17.30 -4.34
N ARG A 431 -12.09 17.30 -3.01
CA ARG A 431 -10.97 16.68 -2.32
C ARG A 431 -11.14 15.16 -2.28
N THR A 432 -10.03 14.46 -2.41
CA THR A 432 -9.89 13.05 -2.02
C THR A 432 -9.01 12.98 -0.78
N LEU A 433 -8.88 11.81 -0.15
CA LEU A 433 -8.10 11.67 1.08
C LEU A 433 -6.65 12.19 0.92
N ASP A 434 -6.01 11.84 -0.21
CA ASP A 434 -4.62 12.17 -0.50
C ASP A 434 -4.43 13.08 -1.73
N GLY A 435 -5.51 13.71 -2.23
CA GLY A 435 -5.44 14.53 -3.44
C GLY A 435 -6.73 15.30 -3.73
N TRP A 436 -7.03 15.45 -5.01
CA TRP A 436 -8.23 16.14 -5.49
C TRP A 436 -8.60 15.70 -6.91
N SER A 437 -9.87 15.88 -7.26
CA SER A 437 -10.39 15.85 -8.63
C SER A 437 -10.99 17.21 -8.97
N ALA A 438 -11.01 17.57 -10.25
CA ALA A 438 -11.60 18.84 -10.67
C ALA A 438 -12.36 18.71 -11.99
N GLU A 439 -13.45 19.46 -12.08
CA GLU A 439 -14.21 19.67 -13.31
C GLU A 439 -14.15 21.15 -13.69
N GLY A 440 -13.53 21.47 -14.82
CA GLY A 440 -13.40 22.84 -15.33
C GLY A 440 -12.02 23.14 -15.94
N ASP A 441 -11.72 24.43 -16.12
CA ASP A 441 -10.60 24.92 -16.95
C ASP A 441 -9.47 25.59 -16.12
N LEU A 442 -9.18 25.04 -14.92
CA LEU A 442 -8.03 25.47 -14.12
C LEU A 442 -6.90 24.44 -14.26
N ASP A 443 -5.67 24.92 -14.43
CA ASP A 443 -4.49 24.08 -14.33
C ASP A 443 -4.23 23.61 -12.90
N SER A 444 -3.52 22.51 -12.76
CA SER A 444 -3.20 21.87 -11.47
C SER A 444 -2.52 22.82 -10.48
N GLY A 445 -1.55 23.62 -10.94
CA GLY A 445 -0.84 24.57 -10.07
C GLY A 445 -1.72 25.69 -9.53
N ARG A 446 -2.76 26.10 -10.27
CA ARG A 446 -3.78 27.03 -9.76
C ARG A 446 -4.75 26.34 -8.80
N ILE A 447 -5.09 25.07 -9.03
CA ILE A 447 -5.94 24.30 -8.12
C ILE A 447 -5.25 24.09 -6.77
N GLU A 448 -3.97 23.71 -6.76
CA GLU A 448 -3.19 23.56 -5.53
C GLU A 448 -3.12 24.86 -4.73
N ARG A 449 -2.91 26.00 -5.40
CA ARG A 449 -2.95 27.32 -4.75
C ARG A 449 -4.34 27.62 -4.18
N LEU A 450 -5.40 27.35 -4.93
CA LEU A 450 -6.78 27.55 -4.48
C LEU A 450 -7.09 26.74 -3.22
N LEU A 451 -6.70 25.46 -3.21
CA LEU A 451 -6.87 24.58 -2.05
C LEU A 451 -6.07 25.09 -0.86
N GLY A 452 -4.79 25.42 -1.04
CA GLY A 452 -3.96 25.96 0.04
C GLY A 452 -4.48 27.28 0.61
N ASP A 453 -4.95 28.19 -0.24
CA ASP A 453 -5.59 29.44 0.20
C ASP A 453 -6.91 29.19 0.94
N THR A 454 -7.67 28.16 0.53
CA THR A 454 -8.91 27.75 1.21
C THR A 454 -8.64 27.16 2.59
N GLU A 455 -7.64 26.30 2.70
CA GLU A 455 -7.20 25.70 3.97
C GLU A 455 -6.73 26.79 4.95
N MET A 456 -6.01 27.80 4.46
CA MET A 456 -5.59 28.98 5.23
C MET A 456 -6.76 29.96 5.51
N GLY A 457 -7.97 29.70 5.03
CA GLY A 457 -9.14 30.54 5.23
C GLY A 457 -9.12 31.86 4.45
N ARG A 458 -8.28 31.99 3.43
CA ARG A 458 -8.23 33.17 2.55
C ARG A 458 -9.33 33.14 1.48
N VAL A 459 -9.78 31.93 1.11
CA VAL A 459 -10.95 31.70 0.26
C VAL A 459 -12.03 31.05 1.11
N THR A 460 -13.20 31.68 1.18
CA THR A 460 -14.34 31.19 1.98
C THR A 460 -15.62 31.03 1.17
N ASP A 461 -15.67 31.61 -0.03
CA ASP A 461 -16.85 31.59 -0.88
C ASP A 461 -16.84 30.33 -1.77
N GLY A 462 -17.99 29.67 -1.92
CA GLY A 462 -18.09 28.40 -2.65
C GLY A 462 -17.37 27.21 -1.98
N VAL A 463 -17.06 27.29 -0.68
CA VAL A 463 -16.30 26.26 0.05
C VAL A 463 -17.22 25.39 0.90
N LEU A 464 -17.20 24.08 0.66
CA LEU A 464 -17.75 23.09 1.57
C LEU A 464 -16.64 22.58 2.50
N ARG A 465 -16.76 22.87 3.80
CA ARG A 465 -15.82 22.43 4.84
C ARG A 465 -16.53 21.99 6.13
N GLY A 466 -15.86 21.16 6.92
CA GLY A 466 -16.38 20.63 8.19
C GLY A 466 -15.31 20.46 9.25
N ALA A 467 -15.74 20.38 10.51
CA ALA A 467 -14.91 19.89 11.59
C ALA A 467 -14.69 18.37 11.46
N ALA A 468 -13.59 17.87 12.02
CA ALA A 468 -13.39 16.44 12.20
C ALA A 468 -14.47 15.88 13.13
N TRP A 469 -14.84 14.62 12.95
CA TRP A 469 -15.78 13.93 13.84
C TRP A 469 -15.06 13.33 15.07
N LEU A 470 -13.73 13.25 15.02
CA LEU A 470 -12.83 12.60 15.98
C LEU A 470 -11.82 13.57 16.57
#